data_AF-A0A550CPE7-F1
#
_entry.id   AF-A0A550CPE7-F1
#
_cell.length_a   1.000
_cell.length_b   1.000
_cell.length_c   1.000
_cell.angle_alpha   90.00
_cell.angle_beta   90.00
_cell.angle_gamma   90.00
#
_symmetry.space_group_name_H-M   'P 1'
#
loop_
_entity.id
_entity.type
_entity.pdbx_description
1 polymer ?
#
loop_
_entity_poly.entity_id
_entity_poly.type
_entity_poly.pdbx_seq_one_letter_code
_entity_poly.pdbx_strand_id
1 'polypeptide(L)'
;MSAPEWHKAIQAALKSNPKSTTFQLATWDAALSRPRVRSHVFRAFVTPTDAPHLPIVLSTVDIRTPKVAQISANNKVELTWWIEGTKEQFRIGGTARIVPHPGHASGLHEKFLDAVKQAPAGSALAALAKEKIDWEAKRVETFTSMSPGMKASWCRPTPGSPLSSHPNAPPESWPSAIKDLEDGDEENRKHWEVALSNFALLLVEPEDVDYVELGASPDRRTMYKCVDGKWESTPVVP
;
A
#
# COMPACT_ATOMS: atom_id res chain seq x y z
N MET A 1 5.50 -22.22 -9.30
CA MET A 1 4.34 -21.64 -10.02
C MET A 1 4.75 -20.28 -10.56
N SER A 2 4.30 -19.88 -11.75
CA SER A 2 4.61 -18.59 -12.37
C SER A 2 3.71 -17.46 -11.84
N ALA A 3 4.05 -16.20 -12.14
CA ALA A 3 3.19 -15.06 -11.84
C ALA A 3 1.77 -15.24 -12.44
N PRO A 4 0.70 -14.82 -11.73
CA PRO A 4 -0.66 -15.02 -12.20
C PRO A 4 -0.98 -14.05 -13.35
N GLU A 5 -1.95 -14.42 -14.20
CA GLU A 5 -2.28 -13.64 -15.40
C GLU A 5 -2.76 -12.22 -15.08
N TRP A 6 -3.55 -12.04 -14.02
CA TRP A 6 -3.98 -10.70 -13.59
C TRP A 6 -2.78 -9.79 -13.22
N HIS A 7 -1.71 -10.36 -12.65
CA HIS A 7 -0.52 -9.59 -12.30
C HIS A 7 0.24 -9.17 -13.55
N LYS A 8 0.38 -10.07 -14.53
CA LYS A 8 0.97 -9.76 -15.83
C LYS A 8 0.16 -8.69 -16.57
N ALA A 9 -1.17 -8.76 -16.51
CA ALA A 9 -2.06 -7.77 -17.10
C ALA A 9 -1.84 -6.38 -16.49
N ILE A 10 -1.80 -6.25 -15.15
CA ILE A 10 -1.47 -4.97 -14.49
C ILE A 10 -0.09 -4.47 -14.92
N GLN A 11 0.93 -5.33 -14.94
CA GLN A 11 2.27 -4.94 -15.36
C GLN A 11 2.31 -4.45 -16.81
N ALA A 12 1.57 -5.10 -17.72
CA ALA A 12 1.45 -4.68 -19.12
C ALA A 12 0.73 -3.32 -19.24
N ALA A 13 -0.38 -3.15 -18.50
CA ALA A 13 -1.17 -1.92 -18.48
C ALA A 13 -0.37 -0.72 -17.94
N LEU A 14 0.43 -0.92 -16.88
CA LEU A 14 1.29 0.12 -16.32
C LEU A 14 2.51 0.42 -17.20
N LYS A 15 3.04 -0.57 -17.92
CA LYS A 15 4.11 -0.36 -18.88
C LYS A 15 3.66 0.58 -20.03
N SER A 16 2.43 0.41 -20.51
CA SER A 16 1.86 1.31 -21.53
C SER A 16 1.32 2.62 -20.94
N ASN A 17 0.97 2.64 -19.65
CA ASN A 17 0.42 3.80 -18.95
C ASN A 17 1.16 4.11 -17.65
N PRO A 18 2.43 4.55 -17.70
CA PRO A 18 3.30 4.66 -16.51
C PRO A 18 2.85 5.69 -15.49
N LYS A 19 1.92 6.60 -15.85
CA LYS A 19 1.34 7.59 -14.94
C LYS A 19 0.11 7.09 -14.19
N SER A 20 -0.47 5.95 -14.58
CA SER A 20 -1.68 5.39 -13.98
C SER A 20 -1.38 4.64 -12.68
N THR A 21 -0.62 5.24 -11.77
CA THR A 21 -0.16 4.61 -10.51
C THR A 21 -1.12 4.79 -9.35
N THR A 22 -2.24 5.49 -9.55
CA THR A 22 -3.21 5.78 -8.49
C THR A 22 -4.37 4.79 -8.54
N PHE A 23 -4.65 4.16 -7.40
CA PHE A 23 -5.82 3.32 -7.19
C PHE A 23 -6.65 3.83 -6.01
N GLN A 24 -7.91 3.43 -5.89
CA GLN A 24 -8.73 3.74 -4.72
C GLN A 24 -8.74 2.54 -3.77
N LEU A 25 -8.48 2.79 -2.48
CA LEU A 25 -8.48 1.77 -1.44
C LEU A 25 -9.70 1.93 -0.53
N ALA A 26 -10.55 0.91 -0.48
CA ALA A 26 -11.66 0.80 0.46
C ALA A 26 -11.21 0.11 1.76
N THR A 27 -11.65 0.65 2.90
CA THR A 27 -11.48 0.06 4.24
C THR A 27 -12.79 0.17 5.02
N TRP A 28 -12.92 -0.56 6.12
CA TRP A 28 -14.08 -0.48 7.01
C TRP A 28 -13.81 0.40 8.24
N ASP A 29 -14.72 1.33 8.53
CA ASP A 29 -14.70 2.15 9.74
C ASP A 29 -15.68 1.57 10.76
N ALA A 30 -15.16 0.75 11.68
CA ALA A 30 -15.98 0.05 12.68
C ALA A 30 -16.71 1.02 13.63
N ALA A 31 -16.07 2.14 13.99
CA ALA A 31 -16.68 3.14 14.88
C ALA A 31 -17.89 3.82 14.24
N LEU A 32 -17.86 4.01 12.92
CA LEU A 32 -18.96 4.63 12.16
C LEU A 32 -19.84 3.61 11.42
N SER A 33 -19.53 2.31 11.52
CA SER A 33 -20.20 1.21 10.80
C SER A 33 -20.42 1.49 9.31
N ARG A 34 -19.38 2.00 8.63
CA ARG A 34 -19.45 2.34 7.19
C ARG A 34 -18.13 2.15 6.45
N PRO A 35 -18.15 1.94 5.13
CA PRO A 35 -16.93 1.93 4.34
C PRO A 35 -16.31 3.32 4.23
N ARG A 36 -15.01 3.36 3.98
CA ARG A 36 -14.23 4.55 3.67
C ARG A 36 -13.37 4.28 2.45
N VAL A 37 -13.26 5.27 1.56
CA VAL A 37 -12.45 5.16 0.34
C VAL A 37 -11.56 6.38 0.19
N ARG A 38 -10.37 6.19 -0.38
CA ARG A 38 -9.43 7.26 -0.74
C ARG A 38 -8.44 6.78 -1.79
N SER A 39 -7.81 7.71 -2.48
CA SER A 39 -6.72 7.41 -3.42
C SER A 39 -5.43 7.00 -2.69
N HIS A 40 -4.73 6.03 -3.26
CA HIS A 40 -3.42 5.55 -2.87
C HIS A 40 -2.52 5.48 -4.10
N VAL A 41 -1.21 5.68 -3.88
CA VAL A 41 -0.20 5.55 -4.94
C VAL A 41 0.43 4.17 -4.82
N PHE A 42 0.38 3.41 -5.92
CA PHE A 42 1.14 2.18 -6.11
C PHE A 42 2.64 2.49 -6.10
N ARG A 43 3.40 1.72 -5.33
CA ARG A 43 4.86 1.85 -5.26
C ARG A 43 5.59 0.72 -5.95
N ALA A 44 5.17 -0.52 -5.68
CA ALA A 44 5.75 -1.71 -6.30
C ALA A 44 4.85 -2.92 -6.07
N PHE A 45 5.17 -4.02 -6.75
CA PHE A 45 4.83 -5.35 -6.26
C PHE A 45 6.00 -5.88 -5.42
N VAL A 46 5.70 -6.44 -4.25
CA VAL A 46 6.65 -7.23 -3.46
C VAL A 46 6.29 -8.69 -3.70
N THR A 47 7.18 -9.42 -4.35
CA THR A 47 6.90 -10.78 -4.83
C THR A 47 7.88 -11.75 -4.18
N PRO A 48 7.41 -12.77 -3.45
CA PRO A 48 8.30 -13.79 -2.92
C PRO A 48 9.03 -14.52 -4.04
N THR A 49 10.33 -14.71 -3.88
CA THR A 49 11.25 -15.35 -4.84
C THR A 49 10.79 -16.77 -5.18
N ASP A 50 10.44 -17.56 -4.16
CA ASP A 50 9.98 -18.94 -4.32
C ASP A 50 8.47 -19.07 -4.60
N ALA A 51 7.72 -17.97 -4.49
CA ALA A 51 6.29 -17.93 -4.72
C ALA A 51 5.88 -16.74 -5.61
N PRO A 52 6.36 -16.67 -6.87
CA PRO A 52 6.07 -15.52 -7.72
C PRO A 52 4.60 -15.43 -8.17
N HIS A 53 3.82 -16.46 -7.86
CA HIS A 53 2.37 -16.49 -8.02
C HIS A 53 1.62 -15.70 -6.93
N LEU A 54 2.29 -15.23 -5.88
CA LEU A 54 1.70 -14.51 -4.74
C LEU A 54 2.25 -13.08 -4.59
N PRO A 55 2.10 -12.20 -5.61
CA PRO A 55 2.62 -10.84 -5.50
C PRO A 55 1.77 -9.99 -4.55
N ILE A 56 2.42 -9.17 -3.73
CA ILE A 56 1.81 -8.23 -2.79
C ILE A 56 1.84 -6.82 -3.38
N VAL A 57 0.73 -6.08 -3.29
CA VAL A 57 0.69 -4.66 -3.67
C VAL A 57 1.31 -3.82 -2.55
N LEU A 58 2.34 -3.04 -2.87
CA LEU A 58 2.98 -2.09 -1.95
C LEU A 58 2.48 -0.66 -2.21
N SER A 59 2.01 -0.02 -1.14
CA SER A 59 1.73 1.41 -1.05
C SER A 59 2.37 2.00 0.20
N THR A 60 2.17 3.29 0.46
CA THR A 60 2.67 3.98 1.65
C THR A 60 1.57 4.75 2.34
N VAL A 61 1.75 5.01 3.64
CA VAL A 61 0.76 5.70 4.46
C VAL A 61 1.43 6.54 5.54
N ASP A 62 0.73 7.56 6.01
CA ASP A 62 1.02 8.22 7.29
C ASP A 62 0.35 7.47 8.44
N ILE A 63 1.15 7.02 9.41
CA ILE A 63 0.73 6.16 10.52
C ILE A 63 -0.37 6.81 11.38
N ARG A 64 -0.48 8.13 11.35
CA ARG A 64 -1.44 8.92 12.14
C ARG A 64 -2.83 9.00 11.48
N THR A 65 -2.98 8.49 10.26
CA THR A 65 -4.24 8.62 9.53
C THR A 65 -5.30 7.61 10.00
N PRO A 66 -6.61 7.94 9.95
CA PRO A 66 -7.67 7.04 10.41
C PRO A 66 -7.68 5.65 9.75
N LYS A 67 -7.20 5.55 8.50
CA LYS A 67 -7.15 4.26 7.78
C LYS A 67 -6.23 3.25 8.44
N VAL A 68 -5.23 3.68 9.21
CA VAL A 68 -4.34 2.79 9.96
C VAL A 68 -5.11 2.10 11.09
N ALA A 69 -5.91 2.86 11.84
CA ALA A 69 -6.79 2.29 12.86
C ALA A 69 -7.86 1.38 12.24
N GLN A 70 -8.43 1.78 11.10
CA GLN A 70 -9.40 0.96 10.35
C GLN A 70 -8.81 -0.39 9.93
N ILE A 71 -7.62 -0.38 9.31
CA ILE A 71 -6.92 -1.60 8.88
C ILE A 71 -6.47 -2.46 10.08
N SER A 72 -6.08 -1.83 11.17
CA SER A 72 -5.68 -2.54 12.39
C SER A 72 -6.87 -3.25 13.06
N ALA A 73 -8.07 -2.69 12.95
CA ALA A 73 -9.29 -3.28 13.49
C ALA A 73 -9.92 -4.32 12.54
N ASN A 74 -9.90 -4.05 11.23
CA ASN A 74 -10.33 -4.97 10.18
C ASN A 74 -9.38 -4.83 8.98
N ASN A 75 -8.59 -5.88 8.77
CA ASN A 75 -7.56 -5.92 7.75
C ASN A 75 -8.08 -6.28 6.36
N LYS A 76 -9.38 -6.55 6.18
CA LYS A 76 -9.97 -6.83 4.88
C LYS A 76 -10.20 -5.53 4.12
N VAL A 77 -9.65 -5.48 2.91
CA VAL A 77 -9.70 -4.32 2.02
C VAL A 77 -10.06 -4.74 0.61
N GLU A 78 -10.57 -3.80 -0.17
CA GLU A 78 -10.67 -3.93 -1.62
C GLU A 78 -10.04 -2.67 -2.22
N LEU A 79 -9.20 -2.81 -3.24
CA LEU A 79 -8.79 -1.69 -4.06
C LEU A 79 -9.41 -1.78 -5.45
N THR A 80 -9.68 -0.63 -6.06
CA THR A 80 -10.09 -0.53 -7.46
C THR A 80 -9.10 0.33 -8.22
N TRP A 81 -8.71 -0.14 -9.40
CA TRP A 81 -7.69 0.49 -10.22
C TRP A 81 -8.16 0.54 -11.67
N TRP A 82 -8.51 1.74 -12.12
CA TRP A 82 -8.87 2.02 -13.50
C TRP A 82 -7.65 2.50 -14.29
N ILE A 83 -7.36 1.85 -15.42
CA ILE A 83 -6.29 2.25 -16.35
C ILE A 83 -6.94 2.78 -17.63
N GLU A 84 -7.08 4.10 -17.70
CA GLU A 84 -7.78 4.78 -18.82
C GLU A 84 -7.26 4.38 -20.20
N GLY A 85 -5.93 4.32 -20.39
CA GLY A 85 -5.35 4.08 -21.71
C GLY A 85 -5.54 2.66 -22.25
N THR A 86 -5.75 1.65 -21.40
CA THR A 86 -6.11 0.29 -21.81
C THR A 86 -7.61 -0.02 -21.63
N LYS A 87 -8.37 0.88 -21.00
CA LYS A 87 -9.78 0.68 -20.62
C LYS A 87 -9.97 -0.58 -19.78
N GLU A 88 -9.06 -0.80 -18.85
CA GLU A 88 -9.05 -1.96 -17.96
C GLU A 88 -9.35 -1.54 -16.52
N GLN A 89 -10.14 -2.35 -15.82
CA GLN A 89 -10.37 -2.22 -14.39
C GLN A 89 -9.88 -3.45 -13.64
N PHE A 90 -9.14 -3.23 -12.58
CA PHE A 90 -8.74 -4.27 -11.63
C PHE A 90 -9.35 -3.95 -10.27
N ARG A 91 -10.21 -4.83 -9.76
CA ARG A 91 -10.65 -4.78 -8.37
C ARG A 91 -9.97 -5.91 -7.62
N ILE A 92 -9.21 -5.59 -6.59
CA ILE A 92 -8.39 -6.55 -5.86
C ILE A 92 -8.87 -6.58 -4.41
N GLY A 93 -9.54 -7.67 -4.04
CA GLY A 93 -9.91 -8.00 -2.67
C GLY A 93 -8.74 -8.68 -1.96
N GLY A 94 -8.53 -8.36 -0.69
CA GLY A 94 -7.41 -8.94 0.03
C GLY A 94 -7.23 -8.50 1.47
N THR A 95 -6.08 -8.87 2.00
CA THR A 95 -5.68 -8.63 3.38
C THR A 95 -4.58 -7.58 3.44
N ALA A 96 -4.82 -6.49 4.17
CA ALA A 96 -3.87 -5.40 4.36
C ALA A 96 -3.02 -5.56 5.64
N ARG A 97 -1.77 -5.10 5.58
CA ARG A 97 -0.85 -5.01 6.72
C ARG A 97 -0.10 -3.69 6.69
N ILE A 98 0.14 -3.12 7.87
CA ILE A 98 0.92 -1.90 8.04
C ILE A 98 2.30 -2.27 8.57
N VAL A 99 3.35 -1.73 7.96
CA VAL A 99 4.74 -1.84 8.43
C VAL A 99 5.18 -0.49 8.97
N PRO A 100 5.02 -0.25 10.28
CA PRO A 100 5.40 1.01 10.92
C PRO A 100 6.88 1.01 11.30
N HIS A 101 7.36 2.18 11.74
CA HIS A 101 8.65 2.33 12.42
C HIS A 101 8.78 1.34 13.61
N PRO A 102 9.94 0.68 13.79
CA PRO A 102 10.16 -0.31 14.87
C PRO A 102 9.86 0.20 16.28
N GLY A 103 10.24 1.44 16.58
CA GLY A 103 9.98 2.10 17.86
C GLY A 103 8.59 2.76 17.98
N HIS A 104 7.59 2.38 17.18
CA HIS A 104 6.28 3.02 17.24
C HIS A 104 5.54 2.66 18.55
N ALA A 105 5.19 3.68 19.35
CA ALA A 105 4.72 3.53 20.74
C ALA A 105 3.45 2.67 20.94
N SER A 106 2.67 2.42 19.89
CA SER A 106 1.40 1.68 19.98
C SER A 106 1.53 0.15 19.88
N GLY A 107 2.75 -0.39 19.83
CA GLY A 107 2.99 -1.83 19.65
C GLY A 107 2.60 -2.38 18.27
N LEU A 108 2.41 -1.50 17.27
CA LEU A 108 1.96 -1.90 15.93
C LEU A 108 3.05 -2.68 15.18
N HIS A 109 4.33 -2.40 15.45
CA HIS A 109 5.42 -3.09 14.79
C HIS A 109 5.49 -4.56 15.25
N GLU A 110 5.36 -4.79 16.55
CA GLU A 110 5.33 -6.13 17.16
C GLU A 110 4.13 -6.92 16.64
N LYS A 111 2.94 -6.29 16.56
CA LYS A 111 1.75 -6.91 15.94
C LYS A 111 1.98 -7.30 14.48
N PHE A 112 2.70 -6.47 13.71
CA PHE A 112 3.06 -6.80 12.34
C PHE A 112 4.01 -8.02 12.31
N LEU A 113 5.06 -8.04 13.13
CA LEU A 113 5.98 -9.17 13.22
C LEU A 113 5.27 -10.46 13.66
N ASP A 114 4.34 -10.38 14.59
CA ASP A 114 3.54 -11.54 15.00
C ASP A 114 2.60 -12.00 13.89
N ALA A 115 2.02 -11.09 13.12
CA ALA A 115 1.25 -11.44 11.92
C ALA A 115 2.12 -12.13 10.85
N VAL A 116 3.40 -11.75 10.71
CA VAL A 116 4.34 -12.45 9.81
C VAL A 116 4.62 -13.87 10.32
N LYS A 117 4.85 -14.05 11.62
CA LYS A 117 5.09 -15.38 12.22
C LYS A 117 3.86 -16.29 12.13
N GLN A 118 2.66 -15.72 12.27
CA GLN A 118 1.39 -16.44 12.26
C GLN A 118 0.73 -16.48 10.88
N ALA A 119 1.43 -16.03 9.83
CA ALA A 119 0.88 -15.97 8.49
C ALA A 119 0.41 -17.37 8.04
N PRO A 120 -0.81 -17.51 7.50
CA PRO A 120 -1.33 -18.81 7.07
C PRO A 120 -0.41 -19.48 6.06
N ALA A 121 -0.24 -20.80 6.16
CA ALA A 121 0.52 -21.56 5.18
C ALA A 121 -0.05 -21.35 3.77
N GLY A 122 0.82 -21.09 2.80
CA GLY A 122 0.41 -20.78 1.42
C GLY A 122 0.05 -19.30 1.16
N SER A 123 0.05 -18.44 2.18
CA SER A 123 -0.10 -16.98 1.98
C SER A 123 1.19 -16.33 1.46
N ALA A 124 1.05 -15.15 0.85
CA ALA A 124 2.19 -14.35 0.39
C ALA A 124 3.08 -13.94 1.56
N LEU A 125 2.49 -13.50 2.68
CA LEU A 125 3.25 -13.11 3.87
C LEU A 125 4.02 -14.28 4.49
N ALA A 126 3.45 -15.50 4.49
CA ALA A 126 4.17 -16.69 4.95
C ALA A 126 5.35 -17.06 4.03
N ALA A 127 5.24 -16.79 2.72
CA ALA A 127 6.36 -16.96 1.80
C ALA A 127 7.46 -15.92 2.07
N LEU A 128 7.10 -14.64 2.22
CA LEU A 128 8.06 -13.57 2.55
C LEU A 128 8.73 -13.76 3.92
N ALA A 129 8.03 -14.37 4.89
CA ALA A 129 8.60 -14.67 6.21
C ALA A 129 9.87 -15.54 6.12
N LYS A 130 9.96 -16.42 5.11
CA LYS A 130 11.12 -17.30 4.87
C LYS A 130 12.33 -16.53 4.34
N GLU A 131 12.09 -15.40 3.68
CA GLU A 131 13.14 -14.56 3.07
C GLU A 131 13.85 -13.65 4.07
N LYS A 132 13.35 -13.57 5.32
CA LYS A 132 13.94 -12.75 6.40
C LYS A 132 14.15 -11.28 5.99
N ILE A 133 13.16 -10.71 5.30
CA ILE A 133 13.18 -9.32 4.85
C ILE A 133 13.41 -8.39 6.04
N ASP A 134 14.40 -7.51 5.91
CA ASP A 134 14.54 -6.36 6.79
C ASP A 134 13.50 -5.31 6.40
N TRP A 135 12.38 -5.35 7.10
CA TRP A 135 11.25 -4.46 6.86
C TRP A 135 11.55 -2.99 7.17
N GLU A 136 12.48 -2.71 8.09
CA GLU A 136 12.90 -1.35 8.38
C GLU A 136 13.78 -0.83 7.25
N ALA A 137 14.76 -1.62 6.79
CA ALA A 137 15.54 -1.27 5.62
C ALA A 137 14.64 -1.03 4.39
N LYS A 138 13.61 -1.87 4.18
CA LYS A 138 12.65 -1.67 3.08
C LYS A 138 11.86 -0.38 3.22
N ARG A 139 11.50 -0.02 4.46
CA ARG A 139 10.78 1.22 4.77
C ARG A 139 11.64 2.44 4.50
N VAL A 140 12.90 2.42 4.95
CA VAL A 140 13.89 3.48 4.69
C VAL A 140 14.16 3.62 3.19
N GLU A 141 14.44 2.52 2.47
CA GLU A 141 14.64 2.50 1.02
C GLU A 141 13.45 3.15 0.29
N THR A 142 12.22 2.74 0.64
CA THR A 142 11.00 3.26 0.02
C THR A 142 10.83 4.74 0.34
N PHE A 143 11.08 5.18 1.57
CA PHE A 143 11.00 6.60 1.95
C PHE A 143 12.05 7.45 1.21
N THR A 144 13.30 6.98 1.13
CA THR A 144 14.39 7.66 0.42
C THR A 144 14.06 7.87 -1.06
N SER A 145 13.39 6.92 -1.71
CA SER A 145 12.94 7.05 -3.11
C SER A 145 11.87 8.12 -3.35
N MET A 146 11.26 8.68 -2.30
CA MET A 146 10.20 9.68 -2.42
C MET A 146 10.78 11.05 -2.79
N SER A 147 9.99 11.84 -3.53
CA SER A 147 10.37 13.22 -3.83
C SER A 147 10.49 14.06 -2.54
N PRO A 148 11.31 15.12 -2.53
CA PRO A 148 11.48 15.98 -1.35
C PRO A 148 10.17 16.52 -0.79
N GLY A 149 9.25 16.96 -1.66
CA GLY A 149 7.95 17.47 -1.23
C GLY A 149 7.03 16.39 -0.67
N MET A 150 7.15 15.14 -1.14
CA MET A 150 6.41 14.01 -0.59
C MET A 150 6.94 13.67 0.81
N LYS A 151 8.27 13.58 1.00
CA LYS A 151 8.90 13.39 2.32
C LYS A 151 8.41 14.43 3.32
N ALA A 152 8.38 15.71 2.93
CA ALA A 152 7.93 16.81 3.76
C ALA A 152 6.46 16.70 4.22
N SER A 153 5.61 16.00 3.47
CA SER A 153 4.20 15.82 3.83
C SER A 153 4.00 15.10 5.17
N TRP A 154 4.93 14.23 5.57
CA TRP A 154 4.89 13.51 6.86
C TRP A 154 5.35 14.34 8.06
N CYS A 155 5.92 15.53 7.85
CA CYS A 155 6.22 16.48 8.94
C CYS A 155 5.04 17.39 9.28
N ARG A 156 4.01 17.43 8.42
CA ARG A 156 2.84 18.27 8.66
C ARG A 156 2.05 17.77 9.88
N PRO A 157 1.19 18.62 10.47
CA PRO A 157 0.28 18.20 11.52
C PRO A 157 -0.55 16.98 11.12
N THR A 158 -1.09 16.28 12.12
CA THR A 158 -1.86 15.04 11.94
C THR A 158 -2.89 15.16 10.81
N PRO A 159 -2.79 14.37 9.73
CA PRO A 159 -3.66 14.54 8.58
C PRO A 159 -5.15 14.40 8.93
N GLY A 160 -5.96 15.36 8.49
CA GLY A 160 -7.40 15.40 8.76
C GLY A 160 -7.79 16.07 10.08
N SER A 161 -6.83 16.48 10.91
CA SER A 161 -7.12 17.34 12.06
C SER A 161 -7.45 18.78 11.61
N PRO A 162 -8.32 19.52 12.33
CA PRO A 162 -8.65 20.91 11.96
C PRO A 162 -7.44 21.84 12.04
N LEU A 163 -7.28 22.76 11.08
CA LEU A 163 -6.19 23.74 11.09
C LEU A 163 -6.19 24.60 12.37
N SER A 164 -7.36 24.94 12.89
CA SER A 164 -7.52 25.70 14.14
C SER A 164 -6.94 25.00 15.37
N SER A 165 -6.72 23.68 15.31
CA SER A 165 -6.04 22.94 16.39
C SER A 165 -4.51 23.09 16.37
N HIS A 166 -3.95 23.76 15.35
CA HIS A 166 -2.51 24.00 15.17
C HIS A 166 -2.19 25.49 14.97
N PRO A 167 -2.59 26.39 15.89
CA PRO A 167 -2.46 27.84 15.69
C PRO A 167 -1.01 28.32 15.55
N ASN A 168 -0.04 27.56 16.08
CA ASN A 168 1.39 27.87 16.04
C ASN A 168 2.14 27.18 14.89
N ALA A 169 1.43 26.43 14.04
CA ALA A 169 2.00 25.76 12.87
C ALA A 169 1.09 26.00 11.66
N PRO A 170 1.02 27.24 11.15
CA PRO A 170 0.25 27.55 9.95
C PRO A 170 0.84 26.83 8.72
N PRO A 171 0.04 26.59 7.65
CA PRO A 171 0.50 25.87 6.47
C PRO A 171 1.79 26.41 5.84
N GLU A 172 1.98 27.72 5.89
CA GLU A 172 3.13 28.43 5.35
C GLU A 172 4.43 28.16 6.13
N SER A 173 4.32 27.72 7.39
CA SER A 173 5.48 27.38 8.23
C SER A 173 5.87 25.91 8.15
N TRP A 174 5.12 25.07 7.44
CA TRP A 174 5.45 23.66 7.30
C TRP A 174 6.59 23.46 6.30
N PRO A 175 7.44 22.43 6.51
CA PRO A 175 8.46 22.10 5.52
C PRO A 175 7.79 21.79 4.17
N SER A 176 8.29 22.43 3.12
CA SER A 176 7.84 22.22 1.74
C SER A 176 8.63 21.13 1.02
N ALA A 177 9.86 20.85 1.50
CA ALA A 177 10.75 19.82 0.98
C ALA A 177 11.66 19.28 2.10
N ILE A 178 11.99 17.99 2.04
CA ILE A 178 13.06 17.37 2.83
C ILE A 178 14.06 16.77 1.85
N LYS A 179 15.32 17.20 1.94
CA LYS A 179 16.43 16.69 1.14
C LYS A 179 16.92 15.35 1.68
N ASP A 180 17.69 14.63 0.87
CA ASP A 180 18.42 13.46 1.35
C ASP A 180 19.42 13.82 2.45
N LEU A 181 19.71 12.85 3.32
CA LEU A 181 20.49 13.07 4.54
C LEU A 181 21.88 13.67 4.27
N GLU A 182 22.49 13.31 3.15
CA GLU A 182 23.80 13.80 2.71
C GLU A 182 23.80 15.27 2.27
N ASP A 183 22.65 15.79 1.82
CA ASP A 183 22.49 17.16 1.32
C ASP A 183 21.82 18.11 2.34
N GLY A 184 21.45 17.58 3.50
CA GLY A 184 20.67 18.25 4.54
C GLY A 184 21.52 18.87 5.64
N ASP A 185 21.02 19.97 6.22
CA ASP A 185 21.54 20.48 7.49
C ASP A 185 20.87 19.77 8.69
N GLU A 186 21.18 20.24 9.90
CA GLU A 186 20.65 19.69 11.13
C GLU A 186 19.12 19.81 11.24
N GLU A 187 18.51 20.85 10.64
CA GLU A 187 17.05 21.00 10.62
C GLU A 187 16.41 19.99 9.65
N ASN A 188 17.00 19.82 8.46
CA ASN A 188 16.58 18.78 7.52
C ASN A 188 16.67 17.38 8.14
N ARG A 189 17.72 17.10 8.92
CA ARG A 189 17.87 15.81 9.61
C ARG A 189 16.75 15.57 10.62
N LYS A 190 16.37 16.58 11.40
CA LYS A 190 15.22 16.50 12.32
C LYS A 190 13.91 16.26 11.57
N HIS A 191 13.68 16.99 10.48
CA HIS A 191 12.50 16.76 9.64
C HIS A 191 12.50 15.36 9.03
N TRP A 192 13.65 14.88 8.56
CA TRP A 192 13.78 13.52 8.04
C TRP A 192 13.38 12.47 9.09
N GLU A 193 13.91 12.56 10.31
CA GLU A 193 13.58 11.65 11.41
C GLU A 193 12.09 11.69 11.76
N VAL A 194 11.50 12.88 11.86
CA VAL A 194 10.06 13.04 12.12
C VAL A 194 9.23 12.45 10.98
N ALA A 195 9.52 12.81 9.73
CA ALA A 195 8.79 12.32 8.57
C ALA A 195 8.87 10.80 8.46
N LEU A 196 10.07 10.25 8.62
CA LEU A 196 10.30 8.82 8.62
C LEU A 196 9.54 8.16 9.77
N SER A 197 9.51 8.71 10.99
CA SER A 197 8.75 8.10 12.10
C SER A 197 7.24 8.00 11.83
N ASN A 198 6.69 8.94 11.04
CA ASN A 198 5.29 8.93 10.61
C ASN A 198 5.03 8.09 9.35
N PHE A 199 6.08 7.73 8.62
CA PHE A 199 6.01 6.96 7.39
C PHE A 199 5.89 5.45 7.67
N ALA A 200 4.92 4.81 7.01
CA ALA A 200 4.74 3.36 7.06
C ALA A 200 4.47 2.78 5.67
N LEU A 201 4.84 1.51 5.48
CA LEU A 201 4.43 0.75 4.30
C LEU A 201 3.01 0.20 4.51
N LEU A 202 2.26 0.11 3.42
CA LEU A 202 0.99 -0.60 3.36
C LEU A 202 1.17 -1.76 2.37
N LEU A 203 1.05 -2.98 2.87
CA LEU A 203 1.04 -4.21 2.08
C LEU A 203 -0.41 -4.64 1.89
N VAL A 204 -0.80 -5.03 0.68
CA VAL A 204 -2.09 -5.66 0.40
C VAL A 204 -1.82 -6.98 -0.29
N GLU A 205 -2.14 -8.08 0.39
CA GLU A 205 -2.07 -9.46 -0.11
C GLU A 205 -3.36 -9.78 -0.87
N PRO A 206 -3.32 -9.95 -2.21
CA PRO A 206 -4.50 -10.28 -3.00
C PRO A 206 -5.04 -11.67 -2.67
N GLU A 207 -6.35 -11.76 -2.47
CA GLU A 207 -7.10 -13.02 -2.27
C GLU A 207 -8.04 -13.28 -3.46
N ASP A 208 -8.55 -12.23 -4.08
CA ASP A 208 -9.36 -12.28 -5.29
C ASP A 208 -9.09 -11.06 -6.18
N VAL A 209 -9.29 -11.24 -7.48
CA VAL A 209 -9.16 -10.16 -8.47
C VAL A 209 -10.31 -10.26 -9.48
N ASP A 210 -11.10 -9.20 -9.60
CA ASP A 210 -12.08 -9.01 -10.66
C ASP A 210 -11.45 -8.11 -11.73
N TYR A 211 -11.13 -8.72 -12.88
CA TYR A 211 -10.45 -8.08 -13.99
C TYR A 211 -11.42 -7.84 -15.15
N VAL A 212 -11.66 -6.58 -15.49
CA VAL A 212 -12.56 -6.14 -16.55
C VAL A 212 -11.77 -5.50 -17.68
N GLU A 213 -12.03 -5.91 -18.92
CA GLU A 213 -11.38 -5.43 -20.14
C GLU A 213 -12.43 -4.80 -21.06
N LEU A 214 -12.64 -3.48 -20.97
CA LEU A 214 -13.58 -2.73 -21.81
C LEU A 214 -12.94 -2.20 -23.11
N GLY A 215 -11.64 -2.49 -23.31
CA GLY A 215 -10.93 -2.25 -24.56
C GLY A 215 -11.09 -3.37 -25.59
N ALA A 216 -11.67 -4.50 -25.18
CA ALA A 216 -11.89 -5.67 -26.03
C ALA A 216 -13.23 -5.58 -26.79
N SER A 217 -13.40 -6.38 -27.85
CA SER A 217 -14.68 -6.51 -28.56
C SER A 217 -14.96 -8.00 -28.84
N PRO A 218 -15.94 -8.63 -28.17
CA PRO A 218 -16.73 -8.07 -27.06
C PRO A 218 -15.89 -7.79 -25.81
N ASP A 219 -16.45 -7.03 -24.87
CA ASP A 219 -15.87 -6.83 -23.54
C ASP A 219 -15.57 -8.19 -22.88
N ARG A 220 -14.56 -8.23 -22.00
CA ARG A 220 -14.23 -9.43 -21.23
C ARG A 220 -14.19 -9.14 -19.75
N ARG A 221 -14.50 -10.16 -18.94
CA ARG A 221 -14.34 -10.12 -17.50
C ARG A 221 -13.92 -11.47 -16.96
N THR A 222 -12.91 -11.47 -16.10
CA THR A 222 -12.37 -12.69 -15.48
C THR A 222 -12.28 -12.50 -13.98
N MET A 223 -12.91 -13.41 -13.24
CA MET A 223 -12.75 -13.52 -11.80
C MET A 223 -11.58 -14.44 -11.48
N TYR A 224 -10.64 -13.96 -10.68
CA TYR A 224 -9.54 -14.75 -10.14
C TYR A 224 -9.73 -14.93 -8.64
N LYS A 225 -9.46 -16.13 -8.13
CA LYS A 225 -9.52 -16.43 -6.69
C LYS A 225 -8.32 -17.24 -6.26
N CYS A 226 -7.69 -16.85 -5.16
CA CYS A 226 -6.60 -17.59 -4.55
C CYS A 226 -7.15 -18.52 -3.47
N VAL A 227 -7.04 -19.83 -3.69
CA VAL A 227 -7.44 -20.87 -2.74
C VAL A 227 -6.20 -21.70 -2.40
N ASP A 228 -5.85 -21.76 -1.12
CA ASP A 228 -4.66 -22.47 -0.62
C ASP A 228 -3.36 -22.15 -1.38
N GLY A 229 -3.19 -20.86 -1.71
CA GLY A 229 -2.02 -20.37 -2.45
C GLY A 229 -2.03 -20.68 -3.95
N LYS A 230 -3.15 -21.12 -4.52
CA LYS A 230 -3.29 -21.36 -5.97
C LYS A 230 -4.36 -20.46 -6.56
N TRP A 231 -4.04 -19.87 -7.71
CA TRP A 231 -4.98 -19.03 -8.44
C TRP A 231 -5.84 -19.86 -9.40
N GLU A 232 -7.14 -19.73 -9.24
CA GLU A 232 -8.15 -20.20 -10.18
C GLU A 232 -8.71 -18.99 -10.94
N SER A 233 -9.10 -19.19 -12.20
CA SER A 233 -9.73 -18.15 -13.02
C SER A 233 -11.06 -18.64 -13.58
N THR A 234 -12.02 -17.73 -13.70
CA THR A 234 -13.34 -18.01 -14.27
C THR A 234 -13.77 -16.81 -15.12
N PRO A 235 -13.85 -16.95 -16.44
CA PRO A 235 -14.49 -15.96 -17.30
C PRO A 235 -15.96 -15.81 -16.89
N VAL A 236 -16.42 -14.57 -16.75
CA VAL A 236 -17.81 -14.25 -16.41
C VAL A 236 -18.37 -13.25 -17.41
N VAL A 237 -19.69 -13.07 -17.42
CA VAL A 237 -20.32 -12.03 -18.22
C VAL A 237 -19.78 -10.67 -17.75
N PRO A 238 -19.27 -9.81 -18.67
CA PRO A 238 -18.80 -8.46 -18.35
C PRO A 238 -19.83 -7.65 -17.57
#